data_AF-A0A522AKK8-F1
#
_entry.id   AF-A0A522AKK8-F1
#
_cell.length_a   1.000
_cell.length_b   1.000
_cell.length_c   1.000
_cell.angle_alpha   90.00
_cell.angle_beta   90.00
_cell.angle_gamma   90.00
#
_symmetry.space_group_name_H-M   'P 1'
#
loop_
_entity.id
_entity.type
_entity.pdbx_description
1 polymer ?
#
loop_
_entity_poly.entity_id
_entity_poly.type
_entity_poly.pdbx_seq_one_letter_code
_entity_poly.pdbx_strand_id
1 'polypeptide(L)'
;MFRKIRLTRLDPALTVALACFIVHSAAAQFVHPGGLHTQADFDRMKAKVAVNASPWVDSYNQMTTIWLANLNMPWAPVTQIVRGASPNNYARSQKDALAIYYHALRWRITGDTNYAEEAIVGMNLWSSTMTNGVGGNSNWALGAGICGYEFAIAGEALRGYTNWSQTSISNYCNFLKIFAGGNDAFLSGHNGTCDSHYWCNWDACNVASLMACAVFCDDTNMFNRAVTYVKQGKGNGNMTSAAWYIHTNGLAQWQESGRDQAHTMDGVAWMGVACQVAWNQGVDLFGFDDNLFLRGLEYTA
;
A
#
# COMPACT_ATOMS: atom_id res chain seq x y z
N MET A 1 4.56 -72.56 27.25
CA MET A 1 5.59 -72.82 26.22
C MET A 1 5.95 -71.49 25.57
N PHE A 2 6.92 -70.78 26.15
CA PHE A 2 7.30 -69.42 25.74
C PHE A 2 8.14 -69.48 24.45
N ARG A 3 7.64 -68.91 23.35
CA ARG A 3 8.44 -68.66 22.14
C ARG A 3 8.82 -67.17 22.10
N LYS A 4 10.12 -66.92 22.27
CA LYS A 4 10.79 -65.63 22.10
C LYS A 4 10.55 -65.10 20.68
N ILE A 5 9.89 -63.95 20.56
CA ILE A 5 9.91 -63.15 19.32
C ILE A 5 11.13 -62.22 19.42
N ARG A 6 12.07 -62.38 18.49
CA ARG A 6 13.23 -61.50 18.33
C ARG A 6 12.75 -60.16 17.78
N LEU A 7 13.06 -59.08 18.51
CA LEU A 7 13.01 -57.70 18.02
C LEU A 7 14.05 -57.52 16.91
N THR A 8 13.61 -57.40 15.67
CA THR A 8 14.40 -56.81 14.58
C THR A 8 14.32 -55.29 14.71
N ARG A 9 15.50 -54.65 14.70
CA ARG A 9 15.71 -53.20 14.82
C ARG A 9 14.91 -52.45 13.75
N LEU A 10 14.10 -51.49 14.17
CA LEU A 10 13.53 -50.45 13.32
C LEU A 10 14.47 -49.24 13.36
N ASP A 11 14.72 -48.65 12.19
CA ASP A 11 15.62 -47.52 11.96
C ASP A 11 15.22 -46.26 12.77
N PRO A 12 16.18 -45.47 13.28
CA PRO A 12 15.91 -44.29 14.08
C PRO A 12 15.86 -43.05 13.20
N ALA A 13 14.76 -42.81 12.47
CA ALA A 13 14.53 -41.52 11.83
C ALA A 13 13.06 -41.35 11.43
N LEU A 14 12.20 -41.05 12.39
CA LEU A 14 10.94 -40.36 12.09
C LEU A 14 10.62 -39.38 13.20
N THR A 15 11.33 -38.25 13.17
CA THR A 15 10.95 -37.04 13.89
C THR A 15 9.68 -36.51 13.25
N VAL A 16 8.52 -36.90 13.76
CA VAL A 16 7.27 -36.19 13.44
C VAL A 16 7.30 -34.88 14.21
N ALA A 17 7.88 -33.85 13.58
CA ALA A 17 7.70 -32.48 14.03
C ALA A 17 6.24 -32.11 13.74
N LEU A 18 5.38 -32.28 14.74
CA LEU A 18 4.05 -31.69 14.75
C LEU A 18 4.26 -30.17 14.76
N ALA A 19 4.25 -29.55 13.58
CA ALA A 19 4.19 -28.10 13.48
C ALA A 19 2.83 -27.68 14.07
N CYS A 20 2.82 -27.33 15.35
CA CYS A 20 1.76 -26.53 15.92
C CYS A 20 1.69 -25.27 15.06
N PHE A 21 0.67 -25.17 14.22
CA PHE A 21 0.19 -23.89 13.74
C PHE A 21 -0.17 -23.08 14.98
N ILE A 22 0.75 -22.21 15.41
CA ILE A 22 0.42 -21.14 16.32
C ILE A 22 -0.53 -20.27 15.53
N VAL A 23 -1.82 -20.41 15.79
CA VAL A 23 -2.81 -19.40 15.49
C VAL A 23 -2.36 -18.18 16.29
N HIS A 24 -1.61 -17.27 15.65
CA HIS A 24 -1.30 -15.97 16.21
C HIS A 24 -2.59 -15.15 16.19
N SER A 25 -3.48 -15.40 17.14
CA SER A 25 -4.57 -14.50 17.51
C SER A 25 -4.17 -13.66 18.71
N ALA A 26 -2.99 -13.06 18.64
CA ALA A 26 -2.77 -11.73 19.20
C ALA A 26 -2.88 -10.78 18.01
N ALA A 27 -3.70 -9.73 18.10
CA ALA A 27 -3.68 -8.66 17.11
C ALA A 27 -2.21 -8.18 17.04
N ALA A 28 -1.51 -8.53 15.96
CA ALA A 28 -0.16 -8.04 15.76
C ALA A 28 -0.28 -6.52 15.72
N GLN A 29 0.38 -5.84 16.65
CA GLN A 29 0.48 -4.39 16.61
C GLN A 29 1.15 -4.02 15.28
N PHE A 30 0.58 -3.07 14.55
CA PHE A 30 1.14 -2.64 13.28
C PHE A 30 2.56 -2.11 13.48
N VAL A 31 3.43 -2.44 12.52
CA VAL A 31 4.80 -1.92 12.48
C VAL A 31 4.78 -0.54 11.84
N HIS A 32 5.42 0.43 12.49
CA HIS A 32 5.53 1.80 12.03
C HIS A 32 6.99 2.30 12.04
N PRO A 33 7.47 2.94 10.95
CA PRO A 33 6.82 2.99 9.64
C PRO A 33 6.72 1.59 9.03
N GLY A 34 5.58 1.27 8.42
CA GLY A 34 5.34 -0.03 7.78
C GLY A 34 4.36 0.03 6.61
N GLY A 35 4.25 1.20 5.98
CA GLY A 35 3.63 1.38 4.67
C GLY A 35 4.52 0.81 3.56
N LEU A 36 4.95 1.64 2.61
CA LEU A 36 5.90 1.20 1.56
C LEU A 36 7.32 0.99 2.07
N HIS A 37 7.72 1.76 3.08
CA HIS A 37 9.07 1.74 3.63
C HIS A 37 9.05 1.28 5.08
N THR A 38 10.05 0.50 5.44
CA THR A 38 10.37 0.17 6.83
C THR A 38 11.40 1.15 7.39
N GLN A 39 11.61 1.12 8.72
CA GLN A 39 12.70 1.89 9.34
C GLN A 39 14.07 1.52 8.75
N ALA A 40 14.30 0.24 8.45
CA ALA A 40 15.54 -0.24 7.85
C ALA A 40 15.76 0.32 6.43
N ASP A 41 14.69 0.56 5.66
CA ASP A 41 14.79 1.20 4.35
C ASP A 41 15.25 2.66 4.48
N PHE A 42 14.66 3.41 5.42
CA PHE A 42 15.08 4.78 5.68
C PHE A 42 16.52 4.88 6.20
N ASP A 43 16.92 3.98 7.10
CA ASP A 43 18.29 3.92 7.61
C ASP A 43 19.28 3.63 6.48
N ARG A 44 18.92 2.71 5.57
CA ARG A 44 19.71 2.41 4.37
C ARG A 44 19.83 3.64 3.45
N MET A 45 18.72 4.35 3.18
CA MET A 45 18.75 5.58 2.37
C MET A 45 19.67 6.63 2.99
N LYS A 46 19.51 6.91 4.28
CA LYS A 46 20.34 7.86 5.04
C LYS A 46 21.82 7.49 4.97
N ALA A 47 22.16 6.24 5.26
CA ALA A 47 23.54 5.76 5.25
C ALA A 47 24.19 5.89 3.87
N LYS A 48 23.45 5.55 2.80
CA LYS A 48 23.96 5.64 1.41
C LYS A 48 24.16 7.09 0.95
N VAL A 49 23.22 7.99 1.27
CA VAL A 49 23.35 9.42 0.93
C VAL A 49 24.49 10.07 1.71
N ALA A 50 24.67 9.73 2.99
CA ALA A 50 25.74 10.29 3.84
C ALA A 50 27.16 10.01 3.31
N VAL A 51 27.34 8.93 2.53
CA VAL A 51 28.64 8.56 1.93
C VAL A 51 28.70 8.85 0.42
N ASN A 52 27.74 9.61 -0.13
CA ASN A 52 27.62 9.91 -1.56
C ASN A 52 27.64 8.65 -2.46
N ALA A 53 26.98 7.56 -2.03
CA ALA A 53 26.93 6.33 -2.82
C ALA A 53 25.90 6.42 -3.95
N SER A 54 26.34 6.25 -5.19
CA SER A 54 25.44 6.03 -6.34
C SER A 54 24.80 4.63 -6.30
N PRO A 55 23.54 4.47 -6.76
CA PRO A 55 22.68 5.52 -7.33
C PRO A 55 21.88 6.35 -6.30
N TRP A 56 21.96 6.03 -5.00
CA TRP A 56 21.13 6.67 -3.96
C TRP A 56 21.31 8.19 -3.88
N VAL A 57 22.56 8.67 -3.91
CA VAL A 57 22.83 10.11 -3.86
C VAL A 57 22.33 10.82 -5.11
N ASP A 58 22.38 10.17 -6.27
CA ASP A 58 21.93 10.75 -7.54
C ASP A 58 20.42 10.99 -7.53
N SER A 59 19.65 9.98 -7.12
CA SER A 59 18.19 10.10 -6.98
C SER A 59 17.79 11.09 -5.88
N TYR A 60 18.52 11.12 -4.76
CA TYR A 60 18.30 12.11 -3.72
C TYR A 60 18.50 13.53 -4.27
N ASN A 61 19.63 13.79 -4.93
CA ASN A 61 19.94 15.08 -5.53
C ASN A 61 18.87 15.50 -6.54
N GLN A 62 18.40 14.58 -7.40
CA GLN A 62 17.30 14.83 -8.32
C GLN A 62 16.02 15.23 -7.58
N MET A 63 15.63 14.51 -6.52
CA MET A 63 14.47 14.83 -5.70
C MET A 63 14.55 16.26 -5.13
N THR A 64 15.73 16.71 -4.68
CA THR A 64 15.89 18.07 -4.12
C THR A 64 15.66 19.20 -5.13
N THR A 65 15.77 18.92 -6.42
CA THR A 65 15.48 19.90 -7.48
C THR A 65 13.98 20.07 -7.74
N ILE A 66 13.15 19.12 -7.27
CA ILE A 66 11.71 19.17 -7.44
C ILE A 66 11.14 20.15 -6.43
N TRP A 67 10.40 21.16 -6.89
CA TRP A 67 9.84 22.20 -6.02
C TRP A 67 8.94 21.64 -4.90
N LEU A 68 8.29 20.49 -5.14
CA LEU A 68 7.49 19.76 -4.15
C LEU A 68 8.30 19.23 -2.95
N ALA A 69 9.63 19.13 -3.07
CA ALA A 69 10.53 18.66 -2.02
C ALA A 69 11.15 19.81 -1.21
N ASN A 70 10.73 21.06 -1.46
CA ASN A 70 11.26 22.27 -0.84
C ASN A 70 10.24 22.91 0.12
N LEU A 71 10.74 23.57 1.17
CA LEU A 71 9.96 24.23 2.21
C LEU A 71 9.12 25.40 1.65
N ASN A 72 8.16 25.89 2.46
CA ASN A 72 7.21 26.95 2.11
C ASN A 72 6.25 26.50 0.99
N MET A 73 5.72 25.29 1.12
CA MET A 73 4.80 24.73 0.14
C MET A 73 3.49 25.54 0.12
N PRO A 74 3.00 25.97 -1.05
CA PRO A 74 1.72 26.65 -1.17
C PRO A 74 0.57 25.64 -1.14
N TRP A 75 0.37 24.97 0.01
CA TRP A 75 -0.68 23.98 0.26
C TRP A 75 -2.05 24.50 -0.18
N ALA A 76 -2.84 23.68 -0.88
CA ALA A 76 -4.18 24.08 -1.32
C ALA A 76 -5.16 22.92 -1.14
N PRO A 77 -5.54 22.63 0.11
CA PRO A 77 -6.57 21.63 0.37
C PRO A 77 -7.90 22.06 -0.23
N VAL A 78 -8.73 21.07 -0.59
CA VAL A 78 -10.09 21.28 -1.08
C VAL A 78 -11.08 20.57 -0.18
N THR A 79 -12.31 21.08 -0.08
CA THR A 79 -13.37 20.46 0.75
C THR A 79 -13.89 19.15 0.16
N GLN A 80 -13.81 19.01 -1.16
CA GLN A 80 -14.17 17.79 -1.91
C GLN A 80 -13.18 17.56 -3.04
N ILE A 81 -12.71 16.32 -3.16
CA ILE A 81 -11.94 15.87 -4.33
C ILE A 81 -12.92 15.39 -5.40
N VAL A 82 -12.75 15.83 -6.63
CA VAL A 82 -13.60 15.50 -7.77
C VAL A 82 -12.73 14.90 -8.87
N ARG A 83 -13.11 13.70 -9.34
CA ARG A 83 -12.49 13.03 -10.49
C ARG A 83 -13.53 12.59 -11.51
N GLY A 84 -13.28 12.93 -12.77
CA GLY A 84 -14.14 12.54 -13.90
C GLY A 84 -15.42 13.38 -14.07
N ALA A 85 -15.55 14.47 -13.33
CA ALA A 85 -16.58 15.49 -13.55
C ALA A 85 -15.95 16.89 -13.61
N SER A 86 -16.68 17.88 -14.14
CA SER A 86 -16.24 19.27 -14.22
C SER A 86 -16.81 20.11 -13.07
N PRO A 87 -16.00 20.91 -12.34
CA PRO A 87 -14.56 21.00 -12.48
C PRO A 87 -13.85 19.77 -11.88
N ASN A 88 -12.79 19.33 -12.56
CA ASN A 88 -11.97 18.20 -12.14
C ASN A 88 -10.78 18.73 -11.30
N ASN A 89 -10.56 18.23 -10.08
CA ASN A 89 -9.58 18.84 -9.16
C ASN A 89 -8.63 17.87 -8.44
N TYR A 90 -8.77 16.54 -8.62
CA TYR A 90 -7.96 15.53 -7.93
C TYR A 90 -6.45 15.68 -8.11
N ALA A 91 -5.97 16.18 -9.25
CA ALA A 91 -4.53 16.34 -9.48
C ALA A 91 -3.86 17.26 -8.43
N ARG A 92 -4.62 18.15 -7.77
CA ARG A 92 -4.11 18.96 -6.67
C ARG A 92 -3.82 18.13 -5.42
N SER A 93 -4.70 17.20 -5.05
CA SER A 93 -4.48 16.36 -3.87
C SER A 93 -3.27 15.46 -4.04
N GLN A 94 -3.05 14.91 -5.23
CA GLN A 94 -1.89 14.07 -5.52
C GLN A 94 -0.56 14.81 -5.41
N LYS A 95 -0.52 16.07 -5.90
CA LYS A 95 0.67 16.94 -5.76
C LYS A 95 1.00 17.23 -4.30
N ASP A 96 -0.02 17.50 -3.48
CA ASP A 96 0.19 17.79 -2.06
C ASP A 96 0.58 16.53 -1.27
N ALA A 97 -0.04 15.38 -1.56
CA ALA A 97 0.37 14.11 -0.98
C ALA A 97 1.82 13.75 -1.33
N LEU A 98 2.24 13.95 -2.59
CA LEU A 98 3.61 13.76 -3.02
C LEU A 98 4.58 14.73 -2.32
N ALA A 99 4.18 15.99 -2.13
CA ALA A 99 4.99 16.94 -1.39
C ALA A 99 5.18 16.50 0.07
N ILE A 100 4.11 16.09 0.77
CA ILE A 100 4.20 15.55 2.15
C ILE A 100 5.18 14.37 2.19
N TYR A 101 5.08 13.45 1.22
CA TYR A 101 5.98 12.31 1.13
C TYR A 101 7.45 12.72 0.90
N TYR A 102 7.73 13.66 -0.02
CA TYR A 102 9.08 14.17 -0.22
C TYR A 102 9.64 14.90 0.99
N HIS A 103 8.82 15.65 1.71
CA HIS A 103 9.20 16.28 2.96
C HIS A 103 9.53 15.23 4.04
N ALA A 104 8.73 14.16 4.16
CA ALA A 104 9.06 13.05 5.03
C ALA A 104 10.40 12.38 4.63
N LEU A 105 10.65 12.15 3.33
CA LEU A 105 11.93 11.61 2.86
C LEU A 105 13.12 12.52 3.15
N ARG A 106 12.98 13.84 2.94
CA ARG A 106 14.01 14.83 3.27
C ARG A 106 14.37 14.72 4.75
N TRP A 107 13.38 14.70 5.64
CA TRP A 107 13.60 14.50 7.08
C TRP A 107 14.25 13.15 7.39
N ARG A 108 13.76 12.04 6.84
CA ARG A 108 14.33 10.71 7.08
C ARG A 108 15.80 10.62 6.71
N ILE A 109 16.17 11.20 5.57
CA ILE A 109 17.51 11.10 5.01
C ILE A 109 18.48 12.07 5.69
N THR A 110 18.07 13.33 5.96
CA THR A 110 18.99 14.36 6.48
C THR A 110 18.91 14.53 8.00
N GLY A 111 17.77 14.20 8.61
CA GLY A 111 17.44 14.55 9.99
C GLY A 111 16.95 16.00 10.16
N ASP A 112 16.82 16.77 9.08
CA ASP A 112 16.34 18.16 9.15
C ASP A 112 14.84 18.20 9.47
N THR A 113 14.53 18.67 10.68
CA THR A 113 13.16 18.68 11.22
C THR A 113 12.25 19.70 10.55
N ASN A 114 12.79 20.72 9.87
CA ASN A 114 11.97 21.69 9.14
C ASN A 114 11.09 21.00 8.08
N TYR A 115 11.60 19.94 7.45
CA TYR A 115 10.83 19.18 6.47
C TYR A 115 9.72 18.35 7.13
N ALA A 116 9.97 17.75 8.30
CA ALA A 116 8.93 17.04 9.03
C ALA A 116 7.81 17.99 9.50
N GLU A 117 8.18 19.19 9.93
CA GLU A 117 7.22 20.22 10.38
C GLU A 117 6.37 20.76 9.22
N GLU A 118 6.97 21.03 8.07
CA GLU A 118 6.26 21.42 6.85
C GLU A 118 5.30 20.32 6.36
N ALA A 119 5.70 19.04 6.44
CA ALA A 119 4.82 17.91 6.15
C ALA A 119 3.59 17.88 7.08
N ILE A 120 3.78 18.12 8.38
CA ILE A 120 2.70 18.20 9.37
C ILE A 120 1.73 19.35 9.05
N VAL A 121 2.24 20.51 8.61
CA VAL A 121 1.40 21.63 8.18
C VAL A 121 0.47 21.20 7.04
N GLY A 122 1.01 20.59 5.99
CA GLY A 122 0.22 20.09 4.86
C GLY A 122 -0.82 19.04 5.30
N MET A 123 -0.40 18.06 6.11
CA MET A 123 -1.30 17.02 6.64
C MET A 123 -2.44 17.59 7.48
N ASN A 124 -2.17 18.57 8.35
CA ASN A 124 -3.19 19.22 9.17
C ASN A 124 -4.16 20.05 8.33
N LEU A 125 -3.66 20.79 7.34
CA LEU A 125 -4.50 21.56 6.43
C LEU A 125 -5.49 20.67 5.67
N TRP A 126 -5.01 19.57 5.08
CA TRP A 126 -5.89 18.60 4.42
C TRP A 126 -6.88 17.94 5.37
N SER A 127 -6.43 17.51 6.55
CA SER A 127 -7.29 16.83 7.53
C SER A 127 -8.40 17.71 8.09
N SER A 128 -8.15 19.02 8.18
CA SER A 128 -9.13 19.99 8.68
C SER A 128 -10.12 20.47 7.61
N THR A 129 -9.77 20.33 6.32
CA THR A 129 -10.52 20.96 5.22
C THR A 129 -11.32 19.96 4.40
N MET A 130 -10.76 18.79 4.07
CA MET A 130 -11.43 17.82 3.19
C MET A 130 -12.38 16.94 3.99
N THR A 131 -13.67 17.29 3.96
CA THR A 131 -14.72 16.60 4.72
C THR A 131 -15.79 15.96 3.83
N ASN A 132 -15.90 16.37 2.56
CA ASN A 132 -16.95 15.90 1.64
C ASN A 132 -16.54 14.67 0.82
N GLY A 133 -15.34 14.13 1.06
CA GLY A 133 -14.83 12.94 0.39
C GLY A 133 -14.52 13.13 -1.09
N VAL A 134 -14.57 12.02 -1.82
CA VAL A 134 -14.26 11.94 -3.25
C VAL A 134 -15.54 11.75 -4.05
N GLY A 135 -15.76 12.57 -5.07
CA GLY A 135 -16.91 12.49 -5.96
C GLY A 135 -16.55 12.67 -7.43
N GLY A 136 -17.57 12.91 -8.25
CA GLY A 136 -17.48 12.98 -9.70
C GLY A 136 -18.37 11.93 -10.36
N ASN A 137 -18.02 11.47 -11.56
CA ASN A 137 -18.65 10.29 -12.14
C ASN A 137 -18.02 9.02 -11.54
N SER A 138 -18.22 7.84 -12.14
CA SER A 138 -17.64 6.58 -11.63
C SER A 138 -16.15 6.66 -11.29
N ASN A 139 -15.37 7.52 -11.97
CA ASN A 139 -13.95 7.75 -11.70
C ASN A 139 -13.63 8.30 -10.30
N TRP A 140 -14.63 8.66 -9.50
CA TRP A 140 -14.44 8.94 -8.07
C TRP A 140 -13.70 7.79 -7.37
N ALA A 141 -13.94 6.53 -7.77
CA ALA A 141 -13.31 5.35 -7.17
C ALA A 141 -11.80 5.30 -7.43
N LEU A 142 -11.34 5.68 -8.63
CA LEU A 142 -9.91 5.87 -8.88
C LEU A 142 -9.34 7.05 -8.09
N GLY A 143 -10.14 8.10 -7.86
CA GLY A 143 -9.76 9.22 -7.01
C GLY A 143 -9.56 8.78 -5.55
N ALA A 144 -10.48 7.97 -5.02
CA ALA A 144 -10.43 7.44 -3.66
C ALA A 144 -9.23 6.52 -3.45
N GLY A 145 -9.06 5.53 -4.34
CA GLY A 145 -7.93 4.60 -4.30
C GLY A 145 -6.59 5.34 -4.39
N ILE A 146 -6.33 6.06 -5.48
CA ILE A 146 -4.99 6.65 -5.70
C ILE A 146 -4.67 7.73 -4.67
N CYS A 147 -5.57 8.71 -4.43
CA CYS A 147 -5.26 9.79 -3.50
C CYS A 147 -5.17 9.28 -2.05
N GLY A 148 -6.04 8.33 -1.67
CA GLY A 148 -6.02 7.76 -0.33
C GLY A 148 -4.72 7.00 -0.03
N TYR A 149 -4.22 6.23 -1.01
CA TYR A 149 -2.92 5.58 -0.91
C TYR A 149 -1.79 6.61 -0.76
N GLU A 150 -1.76 7.63 -1.62
CA GLU A 150 -0.67 8.62 -1.62
C GLU A 150 -0.58 9.33 -0.27
N PHE A 151 -1.72 9.75 0.29
CA PHE A 151 -1.77 10.36 1.62
C PHE A 151 -1.39 9.38 2.72
N ALA A 152 -1.91 8.15 2.70
CA ALA A 152 -1.61 7.16 3.74
C ALA A 152 -0.11 6.84 3.79
N ILE A 153 0.53 6.63 2.63
CA ILE A 153 1.98 6.40 2.55
C ILE A 153 2.78 7.64 2.96
N ALA A 154 2.36 8.84 2.55
CA ALA A 154 3.02 10.07 2.94
C ALA A 154 3.01 10.27 4.46
N GLY A 155 1.87 10.03 5.11
CA GLY A 155 1.75 10.05 6.57
C GLY A 155 2.55 8.96 7.26
N GLU A 156 2.51 7.73 6.74
CA GLU A 156 3.31 6.61 7.28
C GLU A 156 4.81 6.89 7.22
N ALA A 157 5.29 7.54 6.15
CA ALA A 157 6.69 7.92 6.03
C ALA A 157 7.14 8.87 7.17
N LEU A 158 6.23 9.62 7.80
CA LEU A 158 6.52 10.51 8.92
C LEU A 158 6.39 9.85 10.31
N ARG A 159 5.92 8.61 10.41
CA ARG A 159 5.73 7.92 11.71
C ARG A 159 7.01 7.87 12.55
N GLY A 160 6.90 8.19 13.84
CA GLY A 160 8.05 8.23 14.76
C GLY A 160 8.72 9.60 14.89
N TYR A 161 8.27 10.62 14.15
CA TYR A 161 8.67 11.99 14.45
C TYR A 161 8.04 12.48 15.76
N THR A 162 8.87 12.80 16.76
CA THR A 162 8.43 13.04 18.15
C THR A 162 7.60 14.31 18.34
N ASN A 163 7.73 15.30 17.44
CA ASN A 163 6.96 16.54 17.53
C ASN A 163 5.61 16.46 16.82
N TRP A 164 5.25 15.31 16.23
CA TRP A 164 3.92 15.09 15.68
C TRP A 164 2.94 14.72 16.80
N SER A 165 2.04 15.65 17.15
CA SER A 165 1.11 15.44 18.25
C SER A 165 0.13 14.30 17.97
N GLN A 166 -0.24 13.56 19.02
CA GLN A 166 -1.21 12.47 18.91
C GLN A 166 -2.57 12.96 18.37
N THR A 167 -3.00 14.17 18.73
CA THR A 167 -4.23 14.78 18.18
C THR A 167 -4.14 14.98 16.68
N SER A 168 -3.01 15.46 16.17
CA SER A 168 -2.78 15.64 14.73
C SER A 168 -2.77 14.30 14.00
N ILE A 169 -2.13 13.27 14.56
CA ILE A 169 -2.17 11.89 14.03
C ILE A 169 -3.60 11.36 13.97
N SER A 170 -4.39 11.50 15.05
CA SER A 170 -5.78 11.06 15.09
C SER A 170 -6.66 11.78 14.07
N ASN A 171 -6.47 13.09 13.90
CA ASN A 171 -7.18 13.87 12.87
C ASN A 171 -6.81 13.39 11.46
N TYR A 172 -5.53 13.11 11.22
CA TYR A 172 -5.06 12.57 9.95
C TYR A 172 -5.65 11.19 9.68
N CYS A 173 -5.71 10.31 10.68
CA CYS A 173 -6.38 9.01 10.53
C CYS A 173 -7.88 9.17 10.17
N ASN A 174 -8.60 10.11 10.79
CA ASN A 174 -10.00 10.37 10.44
C ASN A 174 -10.15 10.86 8.99
N PHE A 175 -9.21 11.69 8.52
CA PHE A 175 -9.13 12.10 7.11
C PHE A 175 -8.89 10.91 6.17
N LEU A 176 -7.94 10.01 6.51
CA LEU A 176 -7.69 8.80 5.73
C LEU A 176 -8.90 7.85 5.69
N LYS A 177 -9.69 7.79 6.78
CA LYS A 177 -10.92 6.99 6.85
C LYS A 177 -12.00 7.44 5.86
N ILE A 178 -11.98 8.70 5.41
CA ILE A 178 -12.86 9.16 4.34
C ILE A 178 -12.56 8.42 3.03
N PHE A 179 -11.28 8.26 2.68
CA PHE A 179 -10.87 7.45 1.53
C PHE A 179 -11.16 5.98 1.75
N ALA A 180 -10.80 5.43 2.92
CA ALA A 180 -11.03 4.02 3.23
C ALA A 180 -12.51 3.60 3.11
N GLY A 181 -13.43 4.45 3.58
CA GLY A 181 -14.86 4.22 3.41
C GLY A 181 -15.30 4.19 1.94
N GLY A 182 -14.77 5.09 1.12
CA GLY A 182 -14.98 5.08 -0.33
C GLY A 182 -14.40 3.84 -1.01
N ASN A 183 -13.19 3.43 -0.62
CA ASN A 183 -12.53 2.25 -1.14
C ASN A 183 -13.34 0.99 -0.87
N ASP A 184 -13.75 0.77 0.39
CA ASP A 184 -14.51 -0.44 0.75
C ASP A 184 -15.91 -0.45 0.11
N ALA A 185 -16.55 0.72 -0.03
CA ALA A 185 -17.82 0.84 -0.75
C ALA A 185 -17.67 0.47 -2.24
N PHE A 186 -16.61 0.95 -2.90
CA PHE A 186 -16.33 0.58 -4.29
C PHE A 186 -16.00 -0.92 -4.43
N LEU A 187 -15.12 -1.45 -3.59
CA LEU A 187 -14.72 -2.86 -3.63
C LEU A 187 -15.88 -3.82 -3.34
N SER A 188 -16.89 -3.38 -2.60
CA SER A 188 -18.05 -4.20 -2.25
C SER A 188 -19.18 -4.13 -3.27
N GLY A 189 -19.36 -2.99 -3.93
CA GLY A 189 -20.52 -2.75 -4.79
C GLY A 189 -20.21 -2.43 -6.24
N HIS A 190 -18.95 -2.15 -6.60
CA HIS A 190 -18.50 -1.75 -7.95
C HIS A 190 -19.47 -0.75 -8.59
N ASN A 191 -19.83 0.32 -7.88
CA ASN A 191 -20.80 1.34 -8.33
C ASN A 191 -22.16 0.77 -8.80
N GLY A 192 -22.62 -0.34 -8.22
CA GLY A 192 -23.87 -1.01 -8.60
C GLY A 192 -23.80 -1.80 -9.91
N THR A 193 -22.60 -2.13 -10.38
CA THR A 193 -22.39 -2.93 -11.60
C THR A 193 -21.97 -4.36 -11.25
N CYS A 194 -21.79 -5.23 -12.26
CA CYS A 194 -21.27 -6.57 -12.01
C CYS A 194 -19.81 -6.55 -11.57
N ASP A 195 -19.38 -7.59 -10.84
CA ASP A 195 -18.05 -7.66 -10.21
C ASP A 195 -16.90 -7.44 -11.22
N SER A 196 -17.06 -7.91 -12.46
CA SER A 196 -16.03 -7.82 -13.51
C SER A 196 -16.09 -6.53 -14.35
N HIS A 197 -16.94 -5.55 -14.01
CA HIS A 197 -17.15 -4.36 -14.83
C HIS A 197 -15.92 -3.43 -14.90
N TYR A 198 -15.21 -3.25 -13.79
CA TYR A 198 -14.04 -2.38 -13.70
C TYR A 198 -12.73 -3.16 -13.92
N TRP A 199 -11.73 -2.51 -14.50
CA TRP A 199 -10.41 -3.10 -14.75
C TRP A 199 -9.60 -3.26 -13.46
N CYS A 200 -8.60 -4.15 -13.48
CA CYS A 200 -7.79 -4.49 -12.31
C CYS A 200 -7.27 -3.26 -11.55
N ASN A 201 -6.77 -2.23 -12.23
CA ASN A 201 -6.20 -1.04 -11.58
C ASN A 201 -7.19 -0.29 -10.69
N TRP A 202 -8.49 -0.32 -11.00
CA TRP A 202 -9.52 0.28 -10.16
C TRP A 202 -9.57 -0.41 -8.80
N ASP A 203 -9.71 -1.72 -8.80
CA ASP A 203 -9.78 -2.51 -7.58
C ASP A 203 -8.43 -2.50 -6.84
N ALA A 204 -7.33 -2.69 -7.57
CA ALA A 204 -5.99 -2.75 -6.99
C ALA A 204 -5.60 -1.44 -6.29
N CYS A 205 -5.88 -0.26 -6.85
CA CYS A 205 -5.59 1.00 -6.18
C CYS A 205 -6.46 1.22 -4.93
N ASN A 206 -7.73 0.77 -4.96
CA ASN A 206 -8.63 0.85 -3.81
C ASN A 206 -8.20 -0.10 -2.68
N VAL A 207 -7.73 -1.31 -3.01
CA VAL A 207 -7.19 -2.27 -2.04
C VAL A 207 -5.88 -1.76 -1.43
N ALA A 208 -4.96 -1.26 -2.26
CA ALA A 208 -3.71 -0.66 -1.81
C ALA A 208 -3.95 0.50 -0.83
N SER A 209 -4.89 1.37 -1.17
CA SER A 209 -5.33 2.49 -0.34
C SER A 209 -5.97 2.03 0.97
N LEU A 210 -6.92 1.08 0.91
CA LEU A 210 -7.57 0.52 2.09
C LEU A 210 -6.54 -0.10 3.05
N MET A 211 -5.57 -0.84 2.52
CA MET A 211 -4.51 -1.47 3.31
C MET A 211 -3.56 -0.45 3.94
N ALA A 212 -3.11 0.56 3.17
CA ALA A 212 -2.23 1.61 3.68
C ALA A 212 -2.93 2.47 4.75
N CYS A 213 -4.21 2.82 4.55
CA CYS A 213 -5.03 3.50 5.55
C CYS A 213 -5.18 2.65 6.82
N ALA A 214 -5.37 1.34 6.67
CA ALA A 214 -5.49 0.42 7.80
C ALA A 214 -4.23 0.38 8.66
N VAL A 215 -3.06 0.28 8.02
CA VAL A 215 -1.76 0.37 8.73
C VAL A 215 -1.68 1.71 9.46
N PHE A 216 -1.84 2.84 8.77
CA PHE A 216 -1.74 4.15 9.41
C PHE A 216 -2.69 4.32 10.60
N CYS A 217 -3.92 3.82 10.49
CA CYS A 217 -4.95 3.97 11.50
C CYS A 217 -4.94 2.90 12.59
N ASP A 218 -3.97 1.99 12.60
CA ASP A 218 -3.94 0.83 13.51
C ASP A 218 -5.24 -0.03 13.43
N ASP A 219 -5.84 -0.16 12.25
CA ASP A 219 -7.14 -0.82 12.06
C ASP A 219 -6.99 -2.24 11.49
N THR A 220 -6.92 -3.23 12.38
CA THR A 220 -6.75 -4.65 12.01
C THR A 220 -7.90 -5.19 11.17
N ASN A 221 -9.14 -4.74 11.38
CA ASN A 221 -10.29 -5.22 10.62
C ASN A 221 -10.23 -4.71 9.17
N MET A 222 -9.90 -3.43 8.99
CA MET A 222 -9.70 -2.83 7.68
C MET A 222 -8.55 -3.50 6.92
N PHE A 223 -7.45 -3.82 7.61
CA PHE A 223 -6.32 -4.52 7.02
C PHE A 223 -6.69 -5.93 6.58
N ASN A 224 -7.35 -6.70 7.45
CA ASN A 224 -7.82 -8.05 7.13
C ASN A 224 -8.84 -8.05 5.98
N ARG A 225 -9.69 -7.02 5.90
CA ARG A 225 -10.61 -6.80 4.77
C ARG A 225 -9.87 -6.63 3.45
N ALA A 226 -8.80 -5.84 3.44
CA ALA A 226 -7.95 -5.63 2.25
C ALA A 226 -7.20 -6.91 1.85
N VAL A 227 -6.57 -7.61 2.81
CA VAL A 227 -5.90 -8.90 2.59
C VAL A 227 -6.88 -9.94 2.02
N THR A 228 -8.08 -10.02 2.60
CA THR A 228 -9.14 -10.93 2.12
C THR A 228 -9.56 -10.57 0.70
N TYR A 229 -9.67 -9.28 0.37
CA TYR A 229 -9.98 -8.87 -1.00
C TYR A 229 -8.91 -9.30 -1.99
N VAL A 230 -7.61 -9.12 -1.68
CA VAL A 230 -6.53 -9.58 -2.57
C VAL A 230 -6.67 -11.08 -2.85
N LYS A 231 -6.99 -11.88 -1.84
CA LYS A 231 -7.05 -13.35 -1.98
C LYS A 231 -8.36 -13.87 -2.59
N GLN A 232 -9.49 -13.21 -2.31
CA GLN A 232 -10.84 -13.75 -2.51
C GLN A 232 -11.89 -12.71 -2.90
N GLY A 233 -11.46 -11.49 -3.24
CA GLY A 233 -12.34 -10.44 -3.74
C GLY A 233 -13.05 -10.88 -5.03
N LYS A 234 -14.20 -10.28 -5.32
CA LYS A 234 -14.99 -10.68 -6.50
C LYS A 234 -14.59 -9.95 -7.78
N GLY A 235 -14.04 -8.74 -7.64
CA GLY A 235 -13.67 -7.92 -8.78
C GLY A 235 -12.31 -8.27 -9.37
N ASN A 236 -11.91 -7.55 -10.42
CA ASN A 236 -10.70 -7.82 -11.18
C ASN A 236 -9.39 -7.52 -10.44
N GLY A 237 -9.42 -6.87 -9.26
CA GLY A 237 -8.24 -6.63 -8.42
C GLY A 237 -8.03 -7.61 -7.27
N ASN A 238 -8.71 -8.76 -7.25
CA ASN A 238 -8.19 -9.91 -6.52
C ASN A 238 -7.09 -10.60 -7.35
N MET A 239 -6.11 -11.23 -6.72
CA MET A 239 -4.93 -11.76 -7.42
C MET A 239 -5.26 -12.82 -8.47
N THR A 240 -6.24 -13.69 -8.19
CA THR A 240 -6.62 -14.76 -9.12
C THR A 240 -7.39 -14.25 -10.34
N SER A 241 -8.10 -13.13 -10.24
CA SER A 241 -8.69 -12.44 -11.40
C SER A 241 -7.71 -11.49 -12.09
N ALA A 242 -6.79 -10.89 -11.34
CA ALA A 242 -5.76 -10.00 -11.88
C ALA A 242 -4.75 -10.76 -12.75
N ALA A 243 -4.45 -12.02 -12.40
CA ALA A 243 -3.56 -12.91 -13.13
C ALA A 243 -4.32 -14.18 -13.58
N TRP A 244 -5.42 -13.99 -14.32
CA TRP A 244 -6.49 -14.97 -14.54
C TRP A 244 -6.16 -16.20 -15.39
N TYR A 245 -5.11 -16.17 -16.20
CA TYR A 245 -4.77 -17.28 -17.08
C TYR A 245 -3.31 -17.67 -16.98
N ILE A 246 -3.07 -18.92 -16.58
CA ILE A 246 -1.74 -19.50 -16.51
C ILE A 246 -1.43 -20.17 -17.86
N HIS A 247 -0.39 -19.68 -18.54
CA HIS A 247 0.14 -20.26 -19.77
C HIS A 247 0.95 -21.54 -19.48
N THR A 248 1.15 -22.37 -20.50
CA THR A 248 1.90 -23.64 -20.38
C THR A 248 3.36 -23.46 -19.98
N ASN A 249 3.93 -22.29 -20.22
CA ASN A 249 5.29 -21.92 -19.79
C ASN A 249 5.34 -21.41 -18.34
N GLY A 250 4.21 -21.38 -17.63
CA GLY A 250 4.12 -20.93 -16.25
C GLY A 250 3.83 -19.45 -16.08
N LEU A 251 3.90 -18.60 -17.11
CA LEU A 251 3.55 -17.19 -16.96
C LEU A 251 2.05 -16.99 -16.73
N ALA A 252 1.67 -15.98 -15.95
CA ALA A 252 0.27 -15.67 -15.70
C ALA A 252 -0.12 -14.39 -16.43
N GLN A 253 -1.12 -14.45 -17.30
CA GLN A 253 -1.58 -13.31 -18.07
C GLN A 253 -2.22 -12.26 -17.15
N TRP A 254 -1.60 -11.08 -17.09
CA TRP A 254 -2.17 -9.96 -16.36
C TRP A 254 -3.44 -9.45 -17.06
N GLN A 255 -4.47 -9.16 -16.28
CA GLN A 255 -5.82 -8.86 -16.75
C GLN A 255 -5.86 -7.64 -17.68
N GLU A 256 -5.01 -6.65 -17.42
CA GLU A 256 -4.94 -5.42 -18.22
C GLU A 256 -4.03 -5.49 -19.44
N SER A 257 -3.31 -6.59 -19.67
CA SER A 257 -2.36 -6.71 -20.79
C SER A 257 -2.97 -6.54 -22.18
N GLY A 258 -4.30 -6.66 -22.32
CA GLY A 258 -5.01 -6.39 -23.57
C GLY A 258 -5.36 -4.92 -23.82
N ARG A 259 -5.00 -4.01 -22.89
CA ARG A 259 -5.24 -2.57 -22.99
C ARG A 259 -4.04 -1.89 -23.66
N ASP A 260 -3.33 -1.05 -22.92
CA ASP A 260 -2.07 -0.43 -23.30
C ASP A 260 -1.06 -0.62 -22.16
N GLN A 261 0.22 -0.36 -22.45
CA GLN A 261 1.31 -0.58 -21.49
C GLN A 261 1.11 0.25 -20.22
N ALA A 262 0.61 1.48 -20.33
CA ALA A 262 0.46 2.35 -19.16
C ALA A 262 -0.57 1.77 -18.18
N HIS A 263 -1.72 1.31 -18.66
CA HIS A 263 -2.74 0.66 -17.83
C HIS A 263 -2.26 -0.68 -17.26
N THR A 264 -1.56 -1.47 -18.07
CA THR A 264 -0.98 -2.75 -17.61
C THR A 264 -0.04 -2.52 -16.44
N MET A 265 0.89 -1.57 -16.57
CA MET A 265 1.85 -1.24 -15.51
C MET A 265 1.17 -0.57 -14.30
N ASP A 266 0.10 0.20 -14.50
CA ASP A 266 -0.67 0.82 -13.42
C ASP A 266 -1.32 -0.24 -12.51
N GLY A 267 -2.03 -1.21 -13.10
CA GLY A 267 -2.64 -2.31 -12.33
C GLY A 267 -1.60 -3.13 -11.55
N VAL A 268 -0.49 -3.48 -12.20
CA VAL A 268 0.63 -4.20 -11.59
C VAL A 268 1.24 -3.40 -10.43
N ALA A 269 1.47 -2.10 -10.62
CA ALA A 269 2.04 -1.23 -9.59
C ALA A 269 1.16 -1.19 -8.34
N TRP A 270 -0.16 -1.04 -8.51
CA TRP A 270 -1.09 -1.00 -7.36
C TRP A 270 -1.17 -2.32 -6.61
N MET A 271 -1.16 -3.45 -7.32
CA MET A 271 -1.09 -4.76 -6.66
C MET A 271 0.24 -4.94 -5.91
N GLY A 272 1.34 -4.47 -6.50
CA GLY A 272 2.66 -4.50 -5.88
C GLY A 272 2.72 -3.67 -4.60
N VAL A 273 2.08 -2.50 -4.59
CA VAL A 273 1.91 -1.68 -3.37
C VAL A 273 1.20 -2.47 -2.28
N ALA A 274 0.04 -3.09 -2.59
CA ALA A 274 -0.69 -3.87 -1.61
C ALA A 274 0.15 -5.03 -1.07
N CYS A 275 0.89 -5.73 -1.94
CA CYS A 275 1.79 -6.80 -1.52
C CYS A 275 2.92 -6.28 -0.62
N GLN A 276 3.53 -5.14 -0.95
CA GLN A 276 4.62 -4.56 -0.16
C GLN A 276 4.16 -4.09 1.21
N VAL A 277 3.00 -3.41 1.30
CA VAL A 277 2.42 -2.99 2.58
C VAL A 277 2.09 -4.23 3.43
N ALA A 278 1.48 -5.26 2.84
CA ALA A 278 1.20 -6.51 3.56
C ALA A 278 2.49 -7.19 4.06
N TRP A 279 3.51 -7.25 3.21
CA TRP A 279 4.80 -7.86 3.54
C TRP A 279 5.47 -7.16 4.74
N ASN A 280 5.42 -5.83 4.76
CA ASN A 280 5.95 -5.04 5.88
C ASN A 280 5.19 -5.27 7.20
N GLN A 281 3.99 -5.83 7.15
CA GLN A 281 3.19 -6.25 8.31
C GLN A 281 3.25 -7.77 8.56
N GLY A 282 4.14 -8.50 7.87
CA GLY A 282 4.34 -9.93 8.05
C GLY A 282 3.31 -10.82 7.33
N VAL A 283 2.53 -10.26 6.40
CA VAL A 283 1.60 -11.02 5.55
C VAL A 283 2.19 -11.19 4.16
N ASP A 284 2.54 -12.43 3.82
CA ASP A 284 3.08 -12.76 2.51
C ASP A 284 1.98 -12.86 1.44
N LEU A 285 1.77 -11.77 0.71
CA LEU A 285 0.95 -11.74 -0.50
C LEU A 285 1.76 -11.96 -1.78
N PHE A 286 3.09 -11.82 -1.74
CA PHE A 286 3.95 -12.11 -2.89
C PHE A 286 3.98 -13.61 -3.18
N GLY A 287 4.07 -14.44 -2.15
CA GLY A 287 4.03 -15.89 -2.22
C GLY A 287 2.63 -16.50 -2.36
N PHE A 288 1.58 -15.67 -2.42
CA PHE A 288 0.21 -16.17 -2.56
C PHE A 288 0.02 -16.91 -3.91
N ASP A 289 -0.67 -18.05 -3.83
CA ASP A 289 -1.06 -18.90 -4.97
C ASP A 289 0.10 -19.25 -5.92
N ASP A 290 1.19 -19.80 -5.35
CA ASP A 290 2.39 -20.19 -6.09
C ASP A 290 3.05 -19.00 -6.83
N ASN A 291 3.29 -17.92 -6.08
CA ASN A 291 3.87 -16.67 -6.56
C ASN A 291 3.10 -16.06 -7.75
N LEU A 292 1.77 -16.09 -7.71
CA LEU A 292 0.93 -15.67 -8.83
C LEU A 292 1.22 -14.23 -9.27
N PHE A 293 1.51 -13.34 -8.32
CA PHE A 293 1.87 -11.95 -8.65
C PHE A 293 3.19 -11.86 -9.43
N LEU A 294 4.22 -12.64 -9.05
CA LEU A 294 5.49 -12.70 -9.79
C LEU A 294 5.28 -13.20 -11.22
N ARG A 295 4.45 -14.23 -11.39
CA ARG A 295 4.13 -14.79 -12.71
C ARG A 295 3.38 -13.79 -13.59
N GLY A 296 2.55 -12.94 -12.97
CA GLY A 296 1.91 -11.79 -13.60
C GLY A 296 2.90 -10.70 -14.00
N LEU A 297 3.82 -10.35 -13.11
CA LEU A 297 4.89 -9.39 -13.38
C LEU A 297 5.75 -9.82 -14.58
N GLU A 298 6.24 -11.06 -14.58
CA GLU A 298 7.07 -11.60 -15.65
C GLU A 298 6.35 -11.65 -17.00
N TYR A 299 5.03 -11.85 -17.01
CA TYR A 299 4.24 -11.79 -18.23
C TYR A 299 4.19 -10.38 -18.85
N THR A 300 4.28 -9.33 -18.03
CA THR A 300 4.19 -7.93 -18.47
C THR A 300 5.53 -7.28 -18.83
N ALA A 301 6.64 -8.00 -18.61
CA ALA A 301 8.01 -7.54 -18.75
C ALA A 301 8.54 -7.56 -20.18
#